data_AF-A0A350P2V7-F1
#
_entry.id   AF-A0A350P2V7-F1
#
_cell.length_a   1.000
_cell.length_b   1.000
_cell.length_c   1.000
_cell.angle_alpha   90.00
_cell.angle_beta   90.00
_cell.angle_gamma   90.00
#
_symmetry.space_group_name_H-M   'P 1'
#
loop_
_entity.id
_entity.type
_entity.pdbx_description
1 polymer ?
#
loop_
_entity_poly.entity_id
_entity_poly.type
_entity_poly.pdbx_seq_one_letter_code
_entity_poly.pdbx_strand_id
1 'polypeptide(L)'
;MQPQTDFDAETLGEYYAAVDLGSNSFHMVVVHVANGSVQIIGKVKQKVRLAAGLDKDMVLSKEAMQRGWDCLQTFAERLQDIPASNIRIVATATLRLAVNAQTFIDKAEKILHH
;
A
#
# COMPACT_ATOMS: atom_id res chain seq x y z
N MET A 1 -9.40 -33.55 35.01
CA MET A 1 -8.32 -32.63 34.57
C MET A 1 -8.41 -32.57 33.06
N GLN A 2 -9.08 -31.55 32.52
CA GLN A 2 -9.11 -31.33 31.07
C GLN A 2 -7.72 -30.80 30.66
N PRO A 3 -7.14 -31.25 29.54
CA PRO A 3 -5.93 -30.65 29.03
C PRO A 3 -6.29 -29.25 28.50
N GLN A 4 -5.68 -28.25 29.11
CA GLN A 4 -5.69 -26.87 28.68
C GLN A 4 -4.93 -26.82 27.35
N THR A 5 -5.64 -26.64 26.24
CA THR A 5 -5.01 -26.31 24.96
C THR A 5 -4.58 -24.85 25.01
N ASP A 6 -3.48 -24.60 25.71
CA ASP A 6 -2.65 -23.42 25.46
C ASP A 6 -1.95 -23.68 24.12
N PHE A 7 -2.67 -23.46 23.01
CA PHE A 7 -2.01 -23.32 21.72
C PHE A 7 -1.33 -21.95 21.76
N ASP A 8 -0.05 -21.99 22.12
CA ASP A 8 0.97 -20.94 22.08
C ASP A 8 0.60 -19.71 21.22
N ALA A 9 -0.04 -18.72 21.84
CA ALA A 9 -0.23 -17.39 21.26
C ALA A 9 1.11 -16.70 20.94
N GLU A 10 2.22 -17.19 21.53
CA GLU A 10 3.59 -16.74 21.29
C GLU A 10 4.15 -17.15 19.92
N THR A 11 3.46 -18.01 19.15
CA THR A 11 3.90 -18.46 17.83
C THR A 11 3.21 -17.77 16.65
N LEU A 12 2.16 -16.95 16.87
CA LEU A 12 1.53 -16.19 15.80
C LEU A 12 2.28 -14.87 15.59
N GLY A 13 3.09 -14.82 14.54
CA GLY A 13 3.71 -13.57 14.10
C GLY A 13 2.69 -12.60 13.51
N GLU A 14 3.11 -11.34 13.38
CA GLU A 14 2.28 -10.27 12.83
C GLU A 14 2.67 -9.97 11.38
N TYR A 15 1.68 -9.65 10.55
CA TYR A 15 1.91 -9.14 9.21
C TYR A 15 1.94 -7.62 9.22
N TYR A 16 2.84 -7.07 8.42
CA TYR A 16 2.98 -5.64 8.17
C TYR A 16 3.09 -5.39 6.68
N ALA A 17 2.57 -4.25 6.22
CA ALA A 17 2.72 -3.81 4.85
C ALA A 17 3.21 -2.37 4.73
N ALA A 18 4.08 -2.15 3.76
CA ALA A 18 4.51 -0.83 3.35
C ALA A 18 4.17 -0.63 1.87
N VAL A 19 3.46 0.46 1.56
CA VAL A 19 3.09 0.86 0.21
C VAL A 19 3.75 2.21 -0.10
N ASP A 20 4.49 2.27 -1.20
CA ASP A 20 5.15 3.46 -1.72
C ASP A 20 4.53 3.89 -3.04
N LEU A 21 3.93 5.07 -3.06
CA LEU A 21 3.31 5.68 -4.22
C LEU A 21 4.34 6.60 -4.92
N GLY A 22 5.21 5.95 -5.69
CA GLY A 22 6.26 6.58 -6.47
C GLY A 22 5.79 7.33 -7.72
N SER A 23 6.62 8.24 -8.20
CA SER A 23 6.39 8.98 -9.45
C SER A 23 6.34 8.10 -10.71
N ASN A 24 7.11 7.00 -10.73
CA ASN A 24 7.18 6.10 -11.89
C ASN A 24 6.52 4.75 -11.63
N SER A 25 6.71 4.21 -10.43
CA SER A 25 6.21 2.91 -10.02
C SER A 25 5.64 2.98 -8.62
N PHE A 26 4.60 2.18 -8.39
CA PHE A 26 4.14 1.88 -7.05
C PHE A 26 4.77 0.59 -6.58
N HIS A 27 5.08 0.53 -5.29
CA HIS A 27 5.68 -0.63 -4.64
C HIS A 27 4.86 -1.02 -3.43
N MET A 28 4.77 -2.31 -3.18
CA MET A 28 4.25 -2.85 -1.94
C MET A 28 5.16 -3.96 -1.45
N VAL A 29 5.42 -3.98 -0.15
CA VAL A 29 6.11 -5.08 0.53
C VAL A 29 5.23 -5.53 1.69
N VAL A 30 5.04 -6.84 1.81
CA VAL A 30 4.41 -7.48 2.97
C VAL A 30 5.48 -8.30 3.68
N VAL A 31 5.58 -8.11 4.99
CA VAL A 31 6.47 -8.88 5.86
C VAL A 31 5.69 -9.59 6.95
N HIS A 32 6.21 -10.71 7.39
CA HIS A 32 5.76 -11.43 8.58
C HIS A 32 6.86 -11.31 9.63
N VAL A 33 6.49 -10.88 10.83
CA VAL A 33 7.41 -10.69 11.95
C VAL A 33 7.03 -11.68 13.04
N ALA A 34 7.91 -12.64 13.30
CA ALA A 34 7.72 -13.68 14.32
C ALA A 34 9.04 -13.91 15.06
N ASN A 35 9.00 -14.01 16.39
CA ASN A 35 10.16 -14.35 17.22
C ASN A 35 11.40 -13.48 16.93
N GLY A 36 11.19 -12.17 16.74
CA GLY A 36 12.26 -11.20 16.42
C GLY A 36 12.85 -11.31 15.01
N SER A 37 12.31 -12.21 14.17
CA SER A 37 12.74 -12.40 12.78
C SER A 37 11.76 -11.75 11.82
N VAL A 38 12.28 -11.08 10.79
CA VAL A 38 11.49 -10.46 9.72
C VAL A 38 11.63 -11.27 8.45
N GLN A 39 10.51 -11.74 7.90
CA GLN A 39 10.46 -12.48 6.64
C GLN A 39 9.64 -11.72 5.61
N ILE A 40 10.16 -11.58 4.40
CA ILE A 40 9.41 -10.97 3.29
C ILE A 40 8.49 -12.03 2.71
N ILE A 41 7.19 -11.78 2.77
CA ILE A 41 6.15 -12.69 2.27
C ILE A 41 5.76 -12.34 0.84
N GLY A 42 5.76 -11.05 0.53
CA GLY A 42 5.37 -10.58 -0.80
C GLY A 42 6.03 -9.26 -1.16
N LYS A 43 6.31 -9.12 -2.45
CA LYS A 43 6.67 -7.83 -3.06
C LYS A 43 5.87 -7.66 -4.34
N VAL A 44 5.35 -6.46 -4.54
CA VAL A 44 4.70 -6.07 -5.79
C VAL A 44 5.33 -4.77 -6.27
N LYS A 45 5.57 -4.69 -7.57
CA LYS A 45 6.04 -3.47 -8.25
C LYS A 45 5.29 -3.31 -9.55
N GLN A 46 4.61 -2.18 -9.70
CA GLN A 46 3.84 -1.88 -10.90
C GLN A 46 4.22 -0.50 -11.45
N LYS A 47 4.46 -0.43 -12.76
CA LYS A 47 4.73 0.85 -13.45
C LYS A 47 3.40 1.59 -13.65
N VAL A 48 3.23 2.69 -12.92
CA VAL A 48 2.05 3.57 -13.02
C VAL A 48 2.35 4.80 -13.87
N ARG A 49 3.61 5.28 -13.84
CA ARG A 49 4.09 6.48 -14.52
C ARG A 49 3.21 7.70 -14.22
N LEU A 50 3.03 7.99 -12.93
CA LEU A 50 2.26 9.14 -12.44
C LEU A 50 2.85 10.46 -12.92
N ALA A 51 4.18 10.60 -12.84
CA ALA A 51 4.88 11.80 -13.30
C ALA A 51 4.67 12.11 -14.78
N ALA A 52 4.47 11.08 -15.62
CA ALA A 52 4.22 11.28 -17.04
C ALA A 52 2.85 11.90 -17.34
N GLY A 53 1.94 11.90 -16.36
CA GLY A 53 0.64 12.58 -16.47
C GLY A 53 0.58 13.92 -15.74
N LEU A 54 1.69 14.40 -15.16
CA LEU A 54 1.75 15.72 -14.54
C LEU A 54 2.11 16.75 -15.62
N ASP A 55 1.22 17.70 -15.87
CA ASP A 55 1.47 18.75 -16.86
C ASP A 55 2.27 19.93 -16.29
N LYS A 56 2.50 20.95 -17.13
CA LYS A 56 3.24 22.16 -16.77
C LYS A 56 2.58 22.99 -15.67
N ASP A 57 1.26 22.84 -15.50
CA ASP A 57 0.46 23.55 -14.51
C ASP A 57 0.30 22.70 -13.22
N MET A 58 1.08 21.61 -13.12
CA MET A 58 1.09 20.65 -12.03
C MET A 58 -0.27 19.96 -11.84
N VAL A 59 -1.04 19.78 -12.92
CA VAL A 59 -2.29 19.02 -12.89
C VAL A 59 -2.02 17.59 -13.32
N LEU A 60 -2.48 16.62 -12.52
CA LEU A 60 -2.46 15.22 -12.91
C LEU A 60 -3.59 14.89 -13.89
N SER A 61 -3.21 14.26 -15.00
CA SER A 61 -4.16 13.75 -15.98
C SER A 61 -5.03 12.64 -15.41
N LYS A 62 -6.28 12.57 -15.88
CA LYS A 62 -7.22 11.52 -15.48
C LYS A 62 -6.70 10.12 -15.77
N GLU A 63 -6.00 9.95 -16.88
CA GLU A 63 -5.40 8.67 -17.28
C GLU A 63 -4.31 8.21 -16.31
N ALA A 64 -3.46 9.13 -15.85
CA ALA A 64 -2.43 8.81 -14.86
C ALA A 64 -3.03 8.48 -13.49
N MET A 65 -4.06 9.22 -13.08
CA MET A 65 -4.80 8.90 -11.86
C MET A 65 -5.48 7.53 -11.96
N GLN A 66 -6.11 7.21 -13.10
CA GLN A 66 -6.77 5.92 -13.30
C GLN A 66 -5.79 4.74 -13.21
N ARG A 67 -4.63 4.81 -13.88
CA ARG A 67 -3.58 3.79 -13.75
C ARG A 67 -3.12 3.61 -12.30
N GLY A 68 -3.07 4.71 -11.53
CA GLY A 68 -2.73 4.67 -10.12
C GLY A 68 -3.81 3.95 -9.30
N TRP A 69 -5.07 4.29 -9.50
CA TRP A 69 -6.19 3.64 -8.81
C TRP A 69 -6.32 2.16 -9.17
N ASP A 70 -6.14 1.78 -10.43
CA ASP A 70 -6.14 0.38 -10.87
C ASP A 70 -5.05 -0.42 -10.15
N CYS A 71 -3.85 0.16 -10.00
CA CYS A 71 -2.77 -0.44 -9.23
C CYS A 71 -3.13 -0.59 -7.74
N LEU A 72 -3.81 0.41 -7.16
CA LEU A 72 -4.22 0.36 -5.76
C LEU A 72 -5.30 -0.69 -5.50
N GLN A 73 -6.18 -0.98 -6.46
CA GLN A 73 -7.15 -2.08 -6.35
C GLN A 73 -6.44 -3.43 -6.19
N THR A 74 -5.40 -3.69 -6.99
CA THR A 74 -4.57 -4.90 -6.85
C THR A 74 -3.82 -4.95 -5.52
N PHE A 75 -3.49 -3.79 -4.93
CA PHE A 75 -2.86 -3.74 -3.61
C PHE A 75 -3.87 -4.03 -2.50
N ALA A 76 -5.09 -3.46 -2.58
CA ALA A 76 -6.15 -3.67 -1.60
C ALA A 76 -6.46 -5.16 -1.39
N GLU A 77 -6.52 -5.96 -2.46
CA GLU A 77 -6.70 -7.41 -2.39
C GLU A 77 -5.65 -8.12 -1.52
N ARG A 78 -4.43 -7.61 -1.46
CA ARG A 78 -3.32 -8.18 -0.68
C ARG A 78 -3.21 -7.60 0.73
N LEU A 79 -3.85 -6.46 0.98
CA LEU A 79 -3.85 -5.79 2.28
C LEU A 79 -5.02 -6.21 3.16
N GLN A 80 -6.05 -6.87 2.60
CA GLN A 80 -7.31 -7.21 3.29
C GLN A 80 -7.13 -7.97 4.62
N ASP A 81 -6.10 -8.81 4.72
CA ASP A 81 -5.84 -9.67 5.89
C ASP A 81 -4.83 -9.05 6.88
N ILE A 82 -4.39 -7.81 6.62
CA ILE A 82 -3.41 -7.11 7.45
C ILE A 82 -4.12 -6.03 8.26
N PRO A 83 -3.96 -5.97 9.60
CA PRO A 83 -4.54 -4.91 10.41
C PRO A 83 -4.14 -3.52 9.91
N ALA A 84 -5.09 -2.57 9.85
CA ALA A 84 -4.84 -1.21 9.39
C ALA A 84 -3.69 -0.50 10.14
N SER A 85 -3.54 -0.78 11.44
CA SER A 85 -2.44 -0.27 12.27
C SER A 85 -1.06 -0.72 11.79
N ASN A 86 -0.98 -1.82 11.04
CA ASN A 86 0.24 -2.45 10.56
C ASN A 86 0.51 -2.11 9.08
N ILE A 87 -0.29 -1.24 8.48
CA ILE A 87 -0.16 -0.79 7.10
C ILE A 87 0.31 0.65 7.08
N ARG A 88 1.36 0.92 6.32
CA ARG A 88 1.83 2.28 6.06
C ARG A 88 1.88 2.58 4.58
N ILE A 89 1.17 3.64 4.18
CA ILE A 89 1.11 4.10 2.80
C ILE A 89 1.76 5.48 2.72
N VAL A 90 2.71 5.66 1.79
CA VAL A 90 3.47 6.90 1.64
C VAL A 90 3.46 7.34 0.19
N ALA A 91 3.11 8.59 -0.05
CA ALA A 91 3.21 9.21 -1.36
C ALA A 91 4.48 10.06 -1.48
N THR A 92 5.14 9.99 -2.64
CA THR A 92 6.41 10.70 -2.88
C THR A 92 6.22 11.97 -3.72
N ALA A 93 7.07 12.21 -4.72
CA ALA A 93 7.25 13.52 -5.34
C ALA A 93 6.05 13.98 -6.17
N THR A 94 5.52 13.16 -7.07
CA THR A 94 4.48 13.61 -8.01
C THR A 94 3.20 14.06 -7.31
N LEU A 95 2.74 13.30 -6.31
CA LEU A 95 1.53 13.66 -5.56
C LEU A 95 1.75 14.87 -4.63
N ARG A 96 2.98 15.16 -4.19
CA ARG A 96 3.26 16.41 -3.47
C ARG A 96 3.23 17.64 -4.36
N LEU A 97 3.57 17.49 -5.64
CA LEU A 97 3.59 18.60 -6.60
C LEU A 97 2.21 18.87 -7.21
N ALA A 98 1.39 17.83 -7.37
CA ALA A 98 0.13 17.94 -8.09
C ALA A 98 -0.91 18.79 -7.34
N VAL A 99 -1.46 19.82 -7.99
CA VAL A 99 -2.47 20.71 -7.38
C VAL A 99 -3.80 20.00 -7.13
N ASN A 100 -4.08 18.94 -7.88
CA ASN A 100 -5.26 18.08 -7.73
C ASN A 100 -4.94 16.74 -7.04
N ALA A 101 -3.85 16.66 -6.28
CA ALA A 101 -3.47 15.44 -5.57
C ALA A 101 -4.57 14.94 -4.62
N GLN A 102 -5.32 15.84 -3.98
CA GLN A 102 -6.40 15.46 -3.08
C GLN A 102 -7.47 14.61 -3.78
N THR A 103 -7.78 14.91 -5.05
CA THR A 103 -8.70 14.08 -5.86
C THR A 103 -8.19 12.65 -6.03
N PHE A 104 -6.88 12.48 -6.19
CA PHE A 104 -6.26 11.16 -6.23
C PHE A 104 -6.34 10.47 -4.87
N ILE A 105 -5.98 11.17 -3.80
CA ILE A 105 -5.91 10.66 -2.43
C ILE A 105 -7.30 10.22 -1.93
N ASP A 106 -8.34 11.06 -2.06
CA ASP A 106 -9.70 10.74 -1.60
C ASP A 106 -10.25 9.45 -2.21
N LYS A 107 -9.90 9.18 -3.46
CA LYS A 107 -10.31 7.94 -4.14
C LYS A 107 -9.38 6.77 -3.79
N ALA A 108 -8.10 7.02 -3.56
CA ALA A 108 -7.15 6.02 -3.08
C ALA A 108 -7.55 5.48 -1.70
N GLU A 109 -7.89 6.34 -0.74
CA GLU A 109 -8.35 5.97 0.62
C GLU A 109 -9.59 5.06 0.55
N LYS A 110 -10.55 5.39 -0.33
CA LYS A 110 -11.74 4.54 -0.55
C LYS A 110 -11.42 3.16 -1.13
N ILE A 111 -10.41 3.06 -2.00
CA ILE A 111 -9.97 1.79 -2.59
C ILE A 111 -9.25 0.93 -1.55
N LEU A 112 -8.47 1.57 -0.70
CA LEU A 112 -7.60 0.90 0.27
C LEU A 112 -8.30 0.60 1.59
N HIS A 113 -9.45 1.23 1.86
CA HIS A 113 -10.16 1.14 3.15
C HIS A 113 -9.32 1.62 4.35
N HIS A 114 -8.46 2.62 4.09
CA HIS A 114 -7.56 3.28 5.04
C HIS A 114 -7.61 4.78 4.82
#